data_AF-A0A550GR06-F1
#
_entry.id   AF-A0A550GR06-F1
#
_cell.length_a   1.000
_cell.length_b   1.000
_cell.length_c   1.000
_cell.angle_alpha   90.00
_cell.angle_beta   90.00
_cell.angle_gamma   90.00
#
_symmetry.space_group_name_H-M   'P 1'
#
loop_
_entity.id
_entity.type
_entity.pdbx_description
1 polymer ?
#
loop_
_entity_poly.entity_id
_entity_poly.type
_entity_poly.pdbx_seq_one_letter_code
_entity_poly.pdbx_strand_id
1 'polypeptide(L)'
;MYERSNSIVMSPDSKTPAEKLREMYHRWHPQVLSDFEEEMPKYWGRRWKANTTIGKLRMVLVHRPGEEFLSVGRPTPWPPHGDSLEAWRMTFKPDLDDLVEHHENMVRAYRDEGVEVLVRKPDPYDPPYQVKAIYTDDVCHAAVYGQIILRMYDHIRKGEEVPTYQTLAEAGCPVVGMVVGDGMAEGGSIGWLDEKHLIIAVHYPRANTQEPGVWRANEWGHLQYANIVKAQDPEVDVRIMSGYGSRLGVTHYRM
;
A
#
# COMPACT_ATOMS: atom_id res chain seq x y z
N MET A 1 28.98 78.66 -1.36
CA MET A 1 29.25 77.67 -0.30
C MET A 1 28.39 76.45 -0.63
N TYR A 2 29.04 75.38 -1.10
CA TYR A 2 28.55 74.00 -1.32
C TYR A 2 27.06 73.74 -1.59
N GLU A 3 26.71 73.56 -2.88
CA GLU A 3 25.74 72.54 -3.30
C GLU A 3 26.49 71.21 -3.44
N ARG A 4 26.06 70.16 -2.72
CA ARG A 4 26.39 68.77 -3.07
C ARG A 4 25.11 68.09 -3.51
N SER A 5 24.89 68.08 -4.81
CA SER A 5 23.99 67.13 -5.47
C SER A 5 24.64 65.75 -5.42
N ASN A 6 24.21 64.90 -4.48
CA ASN A 6 24.48 63.48 -4.56
C ASN A 6 23.47 62.84 -5.51
N SER A 7 23.70 62.94 -6.82
CA SER A 7 23.09 62.02 -7.77
C SER A 7 23.84 60.70 -7.70
N ILE A 8 23.26 59.72 -6.99
CA ILE A 8 23.69 58.33 -7.10
C ILE A 8 23.31 57.87 -8.52
N VAL A 9 24.31 57.81 -9.40
CA VAL A 9 24.18 57.18 -10.70
C VAL A 9 24.05 55.68 -10.45
N MET A 10 22.83 55.15 -10.52
CA MET A 10 22.63 53.70 -10.55
C MET A 10 23.20 53.17 -11.87
N SER A 11 24.12 52.22 -11.77
CA SER A 11 24.67 51.50 -12.93
C SER A 11 23.53 50.89 -13.77
N PRO A 12 23.48 51.10 -15.10
CA PRO A 12 22.39 50.60 -15.95
C PRO A 12 22.33 49.08 -16.10
N ASP A 13 23.30 48.34 -15.56
CA ASP A 13 23.56 46.94 -15.92
C ASP A 13 23.37 45.93 -14.78
N SER A 14 22.80 46.31 -13.64
CA SER A 14 22.52 45.33 -12.60
C SER A 14 21.20 44.60 -12.92
N LYS A 15 21.30 43.44 -13.58
CA LYS A 15 20.18 42.47 -13.65
C LYS A 15 19.55 42.34 -12.27
N THR A 16 18.23 42.42 -12.24
CA THR A 16 17.45 42.16 -11.03
C THR A 16 17.72 40.73 -10.53
N PRO A 17 17.52 40.46 -9.24
CA PRO A 17 17.62 39.10 -8.70
C PRO A 17 16.76 38.08 -9.47
N ALA A 18 15.58 38.48 -9.95
CA ALA A 18 14.68 37.63 -10.74
C ALA A 18 15.28 37.25 -12.10
N GLU A 19 15.89 38.20 -12.81
CA GLU A 19 16.56 37.94 -14.09
C GLU A 19 17.78 37.03 -13.92
N LYS A 20 18.57 37.24 -12.85
CA LYS A 20 19.70 36.37 -12.51
C LYS A 20 19.22 34.95 -12.19
N LEU A 21 18.14 34.80 -11.43
CA LEU A 21 17.56 33.49 -11.09
C LEU A 21 17.06 32.77 -12.35
N ARG A 22 16.37 33.49 -13.26
CA ARG A 22 15.90 32.94 -14.52
C ARG A 22 17.07 32.42 -15.38
N GLU A 23 18.14 33.19 -15.52
CA GLU A 23 19.33 32.75 -16.26
C GLU A 23 20.01 31.56 -15.60
N MET A 24 20.09 31.54 -14.27
CA MET A 24 20.64 30.42 -13.51
C MET A 24 19.85 29.14 -13.78
N TYR A 25 18.51 29.19 -13.75
CA TYR A 25 17.66 28.05 -14.08
C TYR A 25 17.82 27.56 -15.52
N HIS A 26 17.80 28.48 -16.50
CA HIS A 26 18.00 28.10 -17.90
C HIS A 26 19.38 27.47 -18.17
N ARG A 27 20.43 27.94 -17.47
CA ARG A 27 21.80 27.49 -17.72
C ARG A 27 22.15 26.21 -16.96
N TRP A 28 21.74 26.09 -15.69
CA TRP A 28 22.26 25.07 -14.78
C TRP A 28 21.23 24.07 -14.29
N HIS A 29 19.94 24.32 -14.51
CA HIS A 29 18.85 23.45 -14.03
C HIS A 29 17.93 22.99 -15.16
N PRO A 30 18.47 22.29 -16.18
CA PRO A 30 17.64 21.72 -17.24
C PRO A 30 16.61 20.77 -16.64
N GLN A 31 15.36 20.91 -17.05
CA GLN A 31 14.32 19.95 -16.70
C GLN A 31 14.56 18.67 -17.50
N VAL A 32 14.46 17.51 -16.84
CA VAL A 32 14.68 16.20 -17.45
C VAL A 32 13.33 15.51 -17.56
N LEU A 33 13.06 14.94 -18.73
CA LEU A 33 11.97 14.00 -18.94
C LEU A 33 12.55 12.58 -18.79
N SER A 34 11.98 11.81 -17.87
CA SER A 34 12.40 10.44 -17.56
C SER A 34 11.19 9.62 -17.12
N ASP A 35 11.27 8.31 -17.33
CA ASP A 35 10.26 7.36 -16.88
C ASP A 35 10.59 6.81 -15.49
N PHE A 36 9.57 6.60 -14.66
CA PHE A 36 9.75 6.13 -13.28
C PHE A 36 10.38 4.73 -13.22
N GLU A 37 10.06 3.84 -14.16
CA GLU A 37 10.66 2.50 -14.26
C GLU A 37 12.17 2.56 -14.52
N GLU A 38 12.60 3.46 -15.41
CA GLU A 38 14.02 3.64 -15.75
C GLU A 38 14.80 4.25 -14.58
N GLU A 39 14.16 5.09 -13.79
CA GLU A 39 14.74 5.74 -12.61
C GLU A 39 14.88 4.83 -11.39
N MET A 40 14.02 3.81 -11.28
CA MET A 40 13.94 2.92 -10.12
C MET A 40 15.29 2.28 -9.74
N PRO A 41 16.03 1.62 -10.64
CA PRO A 41 17.33 1.05 -10.29
C PRO A 41 18.33 2.08 -9.76
N LYS A 42 18.27 3.32 -10.28
CA LYS A 42 19.23 4.38 -9.97
C LYS A 42 18.93 5.07 -8.64
N TYR A 43 17.67 5.45 -8.41
CA TYR A 43 17.29 6.27 -7.26
C TYR A 43 16.55 5.50 -6.16
N TRP A 44 15.95 4.35 -6.49
CA TRP A 44 15.21 3.48 -5.57
C TRP A 44 15.93 2.15 -5.29
N GLY A 45 17.18 2.04 -5.78
CA GLY A 45 18.11 0.93 -5.54
C GLY A 45 17.81 -0.37 -6.29
N ARG A 46 16.59 -0.57 -6.78
CA ARG A 46 16.15 -1.75 -7.53
C ARG A 46 14.84 -1.49 -8.28
N ARG A 47 14.44 -2.44 -9.13
CA ARG A 47 13.09 -2.46 -9.71
C ARG A 47 12.09 -3.01 -8.70
N TRP A 48 11.01 -2.26 -8.47
CA TRP A 48 9.92 -2.65 -7.58
C TRP A 48 8.66 -2.95 -8.39
N LYS A 49 8.48 -4.22 -8.78
CA LYS A 49 7.38 -4.67 -9.64
C LYS A 49 6.89 -6.04 -9.21
N ALA A 50 5.58 -6.20 -9.07
CA ALA A 50 4.94 -7.43 -8.61
C ALA A 50 3.54 -7.64 -9.22
N ASN A 51 3.26 -7.05 -10.38
CA ASN A 51 1.95 -7.09 -11.05
C ASN A 51 1.74 -8.36 -11.89
N THR A 52 2.21 -9.52 -11.43
CA THR A 52 2.00 -10.83 -12.07
C THR A 52 2.06 -11.94 -11.01
N THR A 53 1.29 -13.00 -11.21
CA THR A 53 1.16 -14.11 -10.24
C THR A 53 2.00 -15.35 -10.61
N ILE A 54 2.57 -15.39 -11.82
CA ILE A 54 3.37 -16.52 -12.33
C ILE A 54 4.86 -16.19 -12.50
N GLY A 55 5.26 -14.95 -12.17
CA GLY A 55 6.65 -14.51 -12.25
C GLY A 55 7.53 -15.08 -11.14
N LYS A 56 8.86 -14.98 -11.32
CA LYS A 56 9.81 -15.34 -10.26
C LYS A 56 9.66 -14.39 -9.06
N LEU A 57 9.20 -14.93 -7.93
CA LEU A 57 9.17 -14.22 -6.66
C LEU A 57 10.61 -13.92 -6.20
N ARG A 58 10.86 -12.67 -5.80
CA ARG A 58 12.19 -12.20 -5.36
C ARG A 58 12.17 -11.64 -3.95
N MET A 59 11.04 -11.09 -3.53
CA MET A 59 10.82 -10.56 -2.20
C MET A 59 9.37 -10.83 -1.79
N VAL A 60 9.15 -11.07 -0.50
CA VAL A 60 7.82 -11.20 0.11
C VAL A 60 7.73 -10.36 1.38
N LEU A 61 6.59 -9.69 1.58
CA LEU A 61 6.24 -9.05 2.85
C LEU A 61 5.42 -10.03 3.69
N VAL A 62 5.89 -10.31 4.91
CA VAL A 62 5.18 -11.16 5.87
C VAL A 62 4.96 -10.42 7.19
N HIS A 63 4.00 -10.86 7.99
CA HIS A 63 3.84 -10.41 9.37
C HIS A 63 4.01 -11.62 10.28
N ARG A 64 4.96 -11.51 11.21
CA ARG A 64 5.22 -12.55 12.19
C ARG A 64 4.13 -12.50 13.27
N PRO A 65 3.43 -13.62 13.56
CA PRO A 65 2.48 -13.68 14.67
C PRO A 65 3.12 -13.20 15.99
N GLY A 66 2.42 -12.36 16.71
CA GLY A 66 2.87 -11.77 17.98
C GLY A 66 1.80 -11.77 19.08
N GLU A 67 2.00 -10.88 20.04
CA GLU A 67 1.15 -10.76 21.24
C GLU A 67 -0.30 -10.42 20.91
N GLU A 68 -0.62 -9.92 19.71
CA GLU A 68 -1.99 -9.71 19.25
C GLU A 68 -2.85 -10.99 19.37
N PHE A 69 -2.25 -12.18 19.22
CA PHE A 69 -2.98 -13.44 19.36
C PHE A 69 -3.33 -13.78 20.81
N LEU A 70 -2.64 -13.19 21.80
CA LEU A 70 -2.98 -13.33 23.22
C LEU A 70 -4.24 -12.54 23.61
N SER A 71 -4.69 -11.62 22.75
CA SER A 71 -5.93 -10.88 22.90
C SER A 71 -7.16 -11.68 22.43
N VAL A 72 -6.98 -12.76 21.68
CA VAL A 72 -8.10 -13.59 21.20
C VAL A 72 -8.88 -14.17 22.37
N GLY A 73 -10.19 -13.86 22.40
CA GLY A 73 -11.10 -14.23 23.49
C GLY A 73 -11.19 -13.20 24.63
N ARG A 74 -10.55 -12.04 24.51
CA ARG A 74 -10.81 -10.86 25.34
C ARG A 74 -11.87 -9.98 24.67
N PRO A 75 -12.50 -9.03 25.37
CA PRO A 75 -13.40 -8.07 24.73
C PRO A 75 -12.70 -7.34 23.57
N THR A 76 -13.33 -7.33 22.39
CA THR A 76 -12.77 -6.65 21.21
C THR A 76 -12.70 -5.13 21.43
N PRO A 77 -11.68 -4.43 20.90
CA PRO A 77 -11.61 -2.97 20.97
C PRO A 77 -12.65 -2.28 20.07
N TRP A 78 -13.39 -3.02 19.24
CA TRP A 78 -14.49 -2.53 18.41
C TRP A 78 -15.86 -3.02 18.89
N PRO A 79 -16.95 -2.29 18.59
CA PRO A 79 -18.31 -2.75 18.85
C PRO A 79 -18.63 -4.07 18.13
N PRO A 80 -19.44 -4.96 18.73
CA PRO A 80 -20.17 -4.80 19.98
C PRO A 80 -19.35 -5.16 21.25
N HIS A 81 -18.02 -5.16 21.18
CA HIS A 81 -17.12 -5.53 22.29
C HIS A 81 -17.30 -6.97 22.78
N GLY A 82 -17.55 -7.89 21.85
CA GLY A 82 -17.67 -9.31 22.18
C GLY A 82 -16.34 -9.91 22.63
N ASP A 83 -16.40 -10.95 23.46
CA ASP A 83 -15.26 -11.67 24.02
C ASP A 83 -15.17 -13.13 23.54
N SER A 84 -16.04 -13.53 22.61
CA SER A 84 -16.03 -14.87 22.03
C SER A 84 -14.97 -15.04 20.93
N LEU A 85 -14.61 -16.28 20.59
CA LEU A 85 -13.69 -16.54 19.49
C LEU A 85 -14.25 -16.03 18.15
N GLU A 86 -15.56 -16.11 17.97
CA GLU A 86 -16.28 -15.60 16.79
C GLU A 86 -16.17 -14.08 16.67
N ALA A 87 -16.17 -13.34 17.80
CA ALA A 87 -15.94 -11.89 17.80
C ALA A 87 -14.55 -11.53 17.22
N TRP A 88 -13.57 -12.42 17.40
CA TRP A 88 -12.23 -12.34 16.81
C TRP A 88 -12.10 -13.02 15.44
N ARG A 89 -13.21 -13.52 14.89
CA ARG A 89 -13.25 -14.31 13.64
C ARG A 89 -12.31 -15.50 13.69
N MET A 90 -12.41 -16.27 14.77
CA MET A 90 -11.68 -17.50 14.98
C MET A 90 -12.69 -18.63 15.26
N THR A 91 -12.47 -19.79 14.66
CA THR A 91 -13.27 -21.01 14.90
C THR A 91 -12.67 -21.88 16.00
N PHE A 92 -11.42 -21.63 16.38
CA PHE A 92 -10.70 -22.26 17.47
C PHE A 92 -9.72 -21.24 18.07
N LYS A 93 -9.32 -21.44 19.33
CA LYS A 93 -8.32 -20.58 19.96
C LYS A 93 -6.94 -20.94 19.38
N PRO A 94 -6.24 -20.00 18.73
CA PRO A 94 -4.90 -20.28 18.22
C PRO A 94 -3.91 -20.40 19.37
N ASP A 95 -2.95 -21.31 19.22
CA ASP A 95 -1.75 -21.35 20.04
C ASP A 95 -0.66 -20.47 19.40
N LEU A 96 -0.07 -19.56 20.18
CA LEU A 96 0.89 -18.59 19.64
C LEU A 96 2.22 -19.26 19.26
N ASP A 97 2.66 -20.26 20.03
CA ASP A 97 3.93 -20.94 19.75
C ASP A 97 3.80 -21.75 18.46
N ASP A 98 2.68 -22.45 18.25
CA ASP A 98 2.36 -23.14 17.00
C ASP A 98 2.30 -22.17 15.80
N LEU A 99 1.65 -21.01 15.97
CA LEU A 99 1.57 -19.99 14.92
C LEU A 99 2.95 -19.45 14.52
N VAL A 100 3.79 -19.17 15.52
CA VAL A 100 5.16 -18.72 15.31
C VAL A 100 5.96 -19.80 14.60
N GLU A 101 5.90 -21.06 15.06
CA GLU A 101 6.61 -22.18 14.42
C GLU A 101 6.21 -22.32 12.95
N HIS A 102 4.92 -22.32 12.64
CA HIS A 102 4.42 -22.40 11.26
C HIS A 102 4.88 -21.22 10.41
N HIS A 103 4.85 -19.99 10.95
CA HIS A 103 5.35 -18.81 10.25
C HIS A 103 6.85 -18.91 9.96
N GLU A 104 7.68 -19.30 10.93
CA GLU A 104 9.12 -19.45 10.73
C GLU A 104 9.45 -20.56 9.72
N ASN A 105 8.65 -21.64 9.70
CA ASN A 105 8.76 -22.69 8.68
C ASN A 105 8.48 -22.15 7.27
N MET A 106 7.43 -21.31 7.10
CA MET A 106 7.12 -20.64 5.83
C MET A 106 8.23 -19.65 5.43
N VAL A 107 8.72 -18.83 6.36
CA VAL A 107 9.81 -17.88 6.12
C VAL A 107 11.09 -18.58 5.70
N ARG A 108 11.42 -19.72 6.32
CA ARG A 108 12.56 -20.54 5.93
C ARG A 108 12.42 -21.06 4.51
N ALA A 109 11.24 -21.57 4.13
CA ALA A 109 10.99 -22.05 2.77
C ALA A 109 11.22 -20.94 1.71
N TYR A 110 10.79 -19.70 1.98
CA TYR A 110 11.09 -18.57 1.10
C TYR A 110 12.60 -18.29 0.98
N ARG A 111 13.31 -18.27 2.11
CA ARG A 111 14.76 -18.00 2.13
C ARG A 111 15.56 -19.10 1.43
N ASP A 112 15.16 -20.36 1.58
CA ASP A 112 15.80 -21.52 0.94
C ASP A 112 15.69 -21.43 -0.59
N GLU A 113 14.61 -20.83 -1.11
CA GLU A 113 14.41 -20.52 -2.54
C GLU A 113 15.07 -19.19 -2.99
N GLY A 114 15.83 -18.54 -2.11
CA GLY A 114 16.52 -17.28 -2.38
C GLY A 114 15.59 -16.05 -2.45
N VAL A 115 14.39 -16.13 -1.87
CA VAL A 115 13.46 -15.00 -1.76
C VAL A 115 13.83 -14.15 -0.54
N GLU A 116 13.94 -12.83 -0.73
CA GLU A 116 14.14 -11.88 0.35
C GLU A 116 12.85 -11.76 1.19
N VAL A 117 12.95 -11.92 2.50
CA VAL A 117 11.79 -11.85 3.41
C VAL A 117 11.83 -10.52 4.16
N LEU A 118 10.88 -9.63 3.83
CA LEU A 118 10.63 -8.40 4.56
C LEU A 118 9.58 -8.67 5.64
N VAL A 119 9.91 -8.41 6.90
CA VAL A 119 8.97 -8.60 8.02
C VAL A 119 8.35 -7.25 8.37
N ARG A 120 7.02 -7.19 8.34
CA ARG A 120 6.22 -6.06 8.77
C ARG A 120 6.54 -5.69 10.22
N LYS A 121 6.57 -4.39 10.51
CA LYS A 121 6.57 -3.86 11.88
C LYS A 121 5.44 -4.49 12.71
N PRO A 122 5.66 -4.70 14.01
CA PRO A 122 4.66 -5.31 14.88
C PRO A 122 3.41 -4.42 15.01
N ASP A 123 2.36 -5.01 15.57
CA ASP A 123 1.16 -4.29 15.99
C ASP A 123 1.54 -3.13 16.95
N PRO A 124 1.20 -1.87 16.62
CA PRO A 124 1.56 -0.72 17.44
C PRO A 124 0.55 -0.41 18.57
N TYR A 125 -0.53 -1.19 18.72
CA TYR A 125 -1.60 -0.92 19.69
C TYR A 125 -1.35 -1.57 21.06
N ASP A 126 -1.97 -1.01 22.10
CA ASP A 126 -1.91 -1.51 23.47
C ASP A 126 -3.34 -1.58 24.08
N PRO A 127 -3.90 -2.78 24.34
CA PRO A 127 -3.32 -4.08 23.98
C PRO A 127 -3.32 -4.31 22.45
N PRO A 128 -2.40 -5.13 21.93
CA PRO A 128 -2.35 -5.48 20.50
C PRO A 128 -3.59 -6.31 20.11
N TYR A 129 -4.08 -6.14 18.87
CA TYR A 129 -5.30 -6.78 18.37
C TYR A 129 -5.29 -7.17 16.89
N GLN A 130 -4.27 -6.82 16.12
CA GLN A 130 -4.20 -6.98 14.66
C GLN A 130 -3.92 -8.42 14.23
N VAL A 131 -4.72 -9.38 14.71
CA VAL A 131 -4.57 -10.82 14.44
C VAL A 131 -4.75 -11.19 12.97
N LYS A 132 -5.23 -10.27 12.13
CA LYS A 132 -5.37 -10.46 10.68
C LYS A 132 -4.20 -9.85 9.88
N ALA A 133 -3.24 -9.18 10.53
CA ALA A 133 -2.04 -8.66 9.88
C ALA A 133 -1.14 -9.74 9.27
N ILE A 134 -1.30 -11.01 9.69
CA ILE A 134 -0.67 -12.19 9.05
C ILE A 134 -1.04 -12.33 7.56
N TYR A 135 -2.15 -11.71 7.12
CA TYR A 135 -2.59 -11.64 5.72
C TYR A 135 -2.18 -10.30 5.11
N THR A 136 -0.88 -10.16 4.81
CA THR A 136 -0.25 -8.89 4.39
C THR A 136 -0.73 -8.38 3.03
N ASP A 137 -1.19 -9.27 2.15
CA ASP A 137 -1.70 -8.93 0.82
C ASP A 137 -2.98 -8.09 0.87
N ASP A 138 -3.73 -8.16 1.97
CA ASP A 138 -4.99 -7.43 2.07
C ASP A 138 -4.80 -5.94 2.38
N VAL A 139 -3.74 -5.56 3.11
CA VAL A 139 -3.52 -4.17 3.55
C VAL A 139 -2.72 -3.35 2.55
N CYS A 140 -1.91 -3.99 1.72
CA CYS A 140 -1.24 -3.36 0.60
C CYS A 140 -1.18 -4.31 -0.59
N HIS A 141 -1.27 -3.76 -1.80
CA HIS A 141 -1.27 -4.56 -3.01
C HIS A 141 -0.47 -3.86 -4.11
N ALA A 142 0.12 -4.65 -5.00
CA ALA A 142 1.03 -4.15 -6.03
C ALA A 142 0.31 -3.24 -7.03
N ALA A 143 0.86 -2.06 -7.34
CA ALA A 143 0.49 -1.32 -8.55
C ALA A 143 1.22 -1.92 -9.77
N VAL A 144 1.45 -1.13 -10.83
CA VAL A 144 2.42 -1.51 -11.89
C VAL A 144 3.82 -1.47 -11.31
N TYR A 145 4.13 -0.38 -10.59
CA TYR A 145 5.37 -0.19 -9.87
C TYR A 145 5.11 0.17 -8.41
N GLY A 146 5.86 -0.44 -7.50
CA GLY A 146 5.68 -0.23 -6.07
C GLY A 146 4.37 -0.81 -5.53
N GLN A 147 3.97 -0.30 -4.37
CA GLN A 147 2.81 -0.78 -3.60
C GLN A 147 1.80 0.34 -3.37
N ILE A 148 0.53 -0.03 -3.27
CA ILE A 148 -0.56 0.84 -2.84
C ILE A 148 -0.99 0.42 -1.45
N ILE A 149 -1.03 1.36 -0.51
CA ILE A 149 -1.64 1.10 0.80
C ILE A 149 -3.15 1.16 0.64
N LEU A 150 -3.82 0.06 0.94
CA LEU A 150 -5.27 -0.04 0.89
C LEU A 150 -5.88 0.52 2.18
N ARG A 151 -7.21 0.48 2.32
CA ARG A 151 -7.89 1.04 3.49
C ARG A 151 -8.97 0.09 3.97
N MET A 152 -8.73 -0.52 5.13
CA MET A 152 -9.50 -1.67 5.59
C MET A 152 -10.93 -1.26 5.93
N TYR A 153 -11.91 -2.06 5.53
CA TYR A 153 -13.32 -1.77 5.83
C TYR A 153 -13.77 -2.36 7.16
N ASP A 154 -13.07 -3.38 7.64
CA ASP A 154 -13.44 -4.11 8.85
C ASP A 154 -12.64 -3.71 10.09
N HIS A 155 -13.32 -3.64 11.24
CA HIS A 155 -12.73 -3.14 12.48
C HIS A 155 -11.51 -3.91 12.93
N ILE A 156 -11.51 -5.25 12.80
CA ILE A 156 -10.39 -6.11 13.20
C ILE A 156 -9.11 -5.81 12.40
N ARG A 157 -9.22 -5.11 11.27
CA ARG A 157 -8.13 -4.82 10.35
C ARG A 157 -7.78 -3.34 10.24
N LYS A 158 -8.70 -2.45 10.60
CA LYS A 158 -8.43 -1.00 10.59
C LYS A 158 -7.19 -0.69 11.42
N GLY A 159 -6.29 0.11 10.86
CA GLY A 159 -5.01 0.44 11.47
C GLY A 159 -3.85 -0.41 10.97
N GLU A 160 -4.08 -1.49 10.22
CA GLU A 160 -3.00 -2.31 9.65
C GLU A 160 -2.12 -1.48 8.69
N GLU A 161 -2.67 -0.39 8.14
CA GLU A 161 -2.06 0.46 7.12
C GLU A 161 -0.75 1.12 7.60
N VAL A 162 -0.72 1.59 8.84
CA VAL A 162 0.39 2.41 9.39
C VAL A 162 1.71 1.62 9.49
N PRO A 163 1.79 0.50 10.24
CA PRO A 163 3.01 -0.29 10.32
C PRO A 163 3.41 -0.88 8.96
N THR A 164 2.46 -1.19 8.08
CA THR A 164 2.72 -1.67 6.72
C THR A 164 3.41 -0.60 5.88
N TYR A 165 2.85 0.63 5.85
CA TYR A 165 3.44 1.77 5.17
C TYR A 165 4.87 2.05 5.66
N GLN A 166 5.07 2.11 6.97
CA GLN A 166 6.39 2.37 7.56
C GLN A 166 7.40 1.28 7.17
N THR A 167 6.99 0.01 7.17
CA THR A 167 7.85 -1.11 6.75
C THR A 167 8.29 -0.94 5.30
N LEU A 168 7.34 -0.66 4.38
CA LEU A 168 7.64 -0.50 2.96
C LEU A 168 8.55 0.72 2.71
N ALA A 169 8.26 1.84 3.37
CA ALA A 169 9.06 3.06 3.28
C ALA A 169 10.49 2.85 3.78
N GLU A 170 10.68 2.17 4.92
CA GLU A 170 12.01 1.85 5.46
C GLU A 170 12.78 0.88 4.55
N ALA A 171 12.09 -0.04 3.87
CA ALA A 171 12.71 -0.94 2.89
C ALA A 171 13.10 -0.25 1.57
N GLY A 172 12.71 1.03 1.38
CA GLY A 172 12.90 1.76 0.13
C GLY A 172 11.93 1.33 -0.98
N CYS A 173 10.86 0.61 -0.64
CA CYS A 173 9.81 0.26 -1.58
C CYS A 173 8.92 1.50 -1.83
N PRO A 174 8.73 1.94 -3.10
CA PRO A 174 7.88 3.07 -3.39
C PRO A 174 6.42 2.76 -3.04
N VAL A 175 5.85 3.57 -2.16
CA VAL A 175 4.41 3.63 -1.92
C VAL A 175 3.84 4.67 -2.87
N VAL A 176 3.30 4.20 -3.99
CA VAL A 176 2.93 5.04 -5.14
C VAL A 176 1.54 5.65 -5.02
N GLY A 177 0.78 5.21 -4.01
CA GLY A 177 -0.52 5.76 -3.68
C GLY A 177 -1.10 5.10 -2.45
N MET A 178 -2.20 5.67 -1.96
CA MET A 178 -2.98 5.15 -0.85
C MET A 178 -4.46 5.37 -1.13
N VAL A 179 -5.31 4.48 -0.62
CA VAL A 179 -6.77 4.70 -0.63
C VAL A 179 -7.14 5.69 0.48
N VAL A 180 -7.81 6.78 0.10
CA VAL A 180 -8.09 7.94 0.99
C VAL A 180 -9.56 8.37 0.99
N GLY A 181 -9.87 9.37 1.83
CA GLY A 181 -11.23 9.87 2.03
C GLY A 181 -12.13 8.79 2.61
N ASP A 182 -13.35 8.69 2.10
CA ASP A 182 -14.27 7.62 2.49
C ASP A 182 -14.00 6.30 1.76
N GLY A 183 -13.04 6.25 0.84
CA GLY A 183 -12.71 5.04 0.07
C GLY A 183 -12.22 3.89 0.94
N MET A 184 -12.57 2.64 0.60
CA MET A 184 -12.07 1.43 1.24
C MET A 184 -11.77 0.35 0.21
N ALA A 185 -10.74 -0.46 0.46
CA ALA A 185 -10.35 -1.60 -0.35
C ALA A 185 -9.55 -2.59 0.52
N GLU A 186 -9.68 -3.89 0.26
CA GLU A 186 -8.82 -4.94 0.82
C GLU A 186 -8.30 -5.77 -0.37
N GLY A 187 -7.06 -6.25 -0.30
CA GLY A 187 -6.39 -6.94 -1.42
C GLY A 187 -7.04 -8.24 -1.85
N GLY A 188 -7.80 -8.89 -0.97
CA GLY A 188 -8.54 -10.12 -1.23
C GLY A 188 -9.35 -10.10 -2.53
N SER A 189 -9.93 -8.94 -2.88
CA SER A 189 -10.74 -8.71 -4.08
C SER A 189 -9.98 -8.28 -5.33
N ILE A 190 -8.68 -8.06 -5.22
CA ILE A 190 -7.83 -7.48 -6.26
C ILE A 190 -6.89 -8.57 -6.76
N GLY A 191 -6.76 -8.70 -8.07
CA GLY A 191 -5.91 -9.75 -8.65
C GLY A 191 -5.34 -9.36 -10.00
N TRP A 192 -4.02 -9.28 -10.06
CA TRP A 192 -3.30 -9.25 -11.33
C TRP A 192 -3.33 -10.65 -11.95
N LEU A 193 -3.75 -10.74 -13.21
CA LEU A 193 -3.65 -11.99 -13.99
C LEU A 193 -2.29 -12.07 -14.68
N ASP A 194 -1.87 -10.95 -15.25
CA ASP A 194 -0.56 -10.73 -15.85
C ASP A 194 -0.23 -9.23 -15.77
N GLU A 195 0.88 -8.79 -16.34
CA GLU A 195 1.36 -7.41 -16.24
C GLU A 195 0.43 -6.36 -16.87
N LYS A 196 -0.57 -6.76 -17.66
CA LYS A 196 -1.49 -5.87 -18.39
C LYS A 196 -2.96 -6.12 -18.07
N HIS A 197 -3.32 -7.13 -17.29
CA HIS A 197 -4.71 -7.43 -16.96
C HIS A 197 -4.92 -7.52 -15.44
N LEU A 198 -5.82 -6.68 -14.94
CA LEU A 198 -6.15 -6.55 -13.52
C LEU A 198 -7.66 -6.72 -13.33
N ILE A 199 -8.03 -7.65 -12.44
CA ILE A 199 -9.43 -7.87 -12.05
C ILE A 199 -9.65 -7.35 -10.64
N ILE A 200 -10.76 -6.65 -10.45
CA ILE A 200 -11.21 -6.14 -9.16
C ILE A 200 -12.66 -6.54 -8.93
N ALA A 201 -12.90 -7.35 -7.89
CA ALA A 201 -14.23 -7.78 -7.48
C ALA A 201 -14.75 -6.90 -6.33
N VAL A 202 -15.60 -5.93 -6.63
CA VAL A 202 -16.20 -5.08 -5.59
C VAL A 202 -17.26 -5.89 -4.83
N HIS A 203 -17.29 -5.71 -3.51
CA HIS A 203 -18.16 -6.43 -2.56
C HIS A 203 -17.83 -7.92 -2.37
N TYR A 204 -16.58 -8.29 -2.66
CA TYR A 204 -15.95 -9.56 -2.29
C TYR A 204 -16.18 -9.84 -0.79
N PRO A 205 -16.46 -11.11 -0.47
CA PRO A 205 -17.62 -11.54 0.29
C PRO A 205 -17.64 -10.99 1.71
N ARG A 206 -18.37 -9.90 2.00
CA ARG A 206 -18.85 -9.73 3.38
C ARG A 206 -20.34 -9.49 3.51
N ALA A 207 -21.05 -8.83 2.58
CA ALA A 207 -22.52 -8.56 2.56
C ALA A 207 -23.23 -8.46 3.92
N ASN A 208 -22.49 -8.13 4.97
CA ASN A 208 -22.89 -8.10 6.37
C ASN A 208 -23.57 -6.78 6.67
N THR A 209 -23.60 -5.90 5.68
CA THR A 209 -24.33 -4.66 5.66
C THR A 209 -24.87 -4.40 4.26
N GLN A 210 -26.07 -3.84 4.21
CA GLN A 210 -26.68 -3.28 3.01
C GLN A 210 -26.62 -1.74 3.03
N GLU A 211 -25.84 -1.15 3.96
CA GLU A 211 -25.71 0.29 4.09
C GLU A 211 -25.10 0.90 2.82
N PRO A 212 -25.85 1.74 2.07
CA PRO A 212 -25.38 2.27 0.79
C PRO A 212 -24.09 3.09 0.91
N GLY A 213 -23.88 3.74 2.05
CA GLY A 213 -22.64 4.49 2.32
C GLY A 213 -21.41 3.60 2.34
N VAL A 214 -21.49 2.42 2.97
CA VAL A 214 -20.38 1.45 3.03
C VAL A 214 -20.11 0.86 1.64
N TRP A 215 -21.16 0.64 0.85
CA TRP A 215 -21.01 0.11 -0.49
C TRP A 215 -20.31 1.10 -1.41
N ARG A 216 -20.76 2.36 -1.43
CA ARG A 216 -20.12 3.44 -2.19
C ARG A 216 -18.67 3.66 -1.75
N ALA A 217 -18.39 3.58 -0.46
CA ALA A 217 -17.04 3.67 0.08
C ALA A 217 -16.12 2.55 -0.46
N ASN A 218 -16.61 1.30 -0.49
CA ASN A 218 -15.87 0.19 -1.09
C ASN A 218 -15.65 0.40 -2.59
N GLU A 219 -16.69 0.71 -3.36
CA GLU A 219 -16.56 0.98 -4.80
C GLU A 219 -15.55 2.11 -5.06
N TRP A 220 -15.62 3.18 -4.28
CA TRP A 220 -14.73 4.33 -4.41
C TRP A 220 -13.27 3.99 -4.11
N GLY A 221 -12.97 3.17 -3.11
CA GLY A 221 -11.59 2.78 -2.82
C GLY A 221 -10.98 1.93 -3.93
N HIS A 222 -11.75 1.02 -4.52
CA HIS A 222 -11.31 0.23 -5.67
C HIS A 222 -11.12 1.09 -6.94
N LEU A 223 -11.95 2.11 -7.15
CA LEU A 223 -11.75 3.10 -8.23
C LEU A 223 -10.48 3.92 -8.03
N GLN A 224 -10.17 4.34 -6.80
CA GLN A 224 -8.91 5.01 -6.48
C GLN A 224 -7.70 4.11 -6.82
N TYR A 225 -7.74 2.84 -6.42
CA TYR A 225 -6.71 1.86 -6.76
C TYR A 225 -6.53 1.74 -8.29
N ALA A 226 -7.64 1.58 -9.03
CA ALA A 226 -7.61 1.50 -10.50
C ALA A 226 -7.00 2.77 -11.13
N ASN A 227 -7.32 3.95 -10.60
CA ASN A 227 -6.77 5.22 -11.08
C ASN A 227 -5.26 5.33 -10.82
N ILE A 228 -4.77 4.86 -9.66
CA ILE A 228 -3.32 4.84 -9.37
C ILE A 228 -2.59 3.92 -10.37
N VAL A 229 -3.15 2.74 -10.65
CA VAL A 229 -2.60 1.81 -11.66
C VAL A 229 -2.58 2.46 -13.05
N LYS A 230 -3.71 3.04 -13.49
CA LYS A 230 -3.83 3.70 -14.80
C LYS A 230 -2.95 4.94 -14.95
N ALA A 231 -2.62 5.61 -13.85
CA ALA A 231 -1.67 6.72 -13.86
C ALA A 231 -0.23 6.28 -14.13
N GLN A 232 0.12 5.03 -13.79
CA GLN A 232 1.44 4.45 -14.08
C GLN A 232 1.50 3.82 -15.47
N ASP A 233 0.44 3.11 -15.87
CA ASP A 233 0.33 2.47 -17.17
C ASP A 233 -1.12 2.56 -17.69
N PRO A 234 -1.41 3.49 -18.62
CA PRO A 234 -2.76 3.67 -19.14
C PRO A 234 -3.25 2.48 -19.98
N GLU A 235 -2.37 1.56 -20.40
CA GLU A 235 -2.72 0.41 -21.22
C GLU A 235 -3.22 -0.80 -20.42
N VAL A 236 -3.00 -0.83 -19.10
CA VAL A 236 -3.48 -1.95 -18.26
C VAL A 236 -5.00 -2.08 -18.35
N ASP A 237 -5.53 -3.21 -18.79
CA ASP A 237 -6.97 -3.47 -18.77
C ASP A 237 -7.43 -3.75 -17.33
N VAL A 238 -8.16 -2.80 -16.75
CA VAL A 238 -8.72 -2.92 -15.39
C VAL A 238 -10.20 -3.26 -15.48
N ARG A 239 -10.56 -4.46 -15.05
CA ARG A 239 -11.94 -4.94 -15.01
C ARG A 239 -12.47 -4.91 -13.59
N ILE A 240 -13.31 -3.91 -13.32
CA ILE A 240 -14.07 -3.82 -12.07
C ILE A 240 -15.41 -4.49 -12.28
N MET A 241 -15.73 -5.46 -11.44
CA MET A 241 -16.99 -6.21 -11.49
C MET A 241 -17.61 -6.34 -10.11
N SER A 242 -18.94 -6.50 -10.07
CA SER A 242 -19.61 -6.96 -8.86
C SER A 242 -19.25 -8.43 -8.64
N GLY A 243 -18.74 -8.76 -7.45
CA GLY A 243 -18.33 -10.11 -7.12
C GLY A 243 -18.83 -10.54 -5.75
N TYR A 244 -19.51 -11.69 -5.69
CA TYR A 244 -19.85 -12.36 -4.45
C TYR A 244 -19.25 -13.77 -4.46
N GLY A 245 -18.47 -14.08 -3.42
CA GLY A 245 -17.92 -15.42 -3.20
C GLY A 245 -16.74 -15.78 -4.10
N SER A 246 -16.42 -17.07 -4.09
CA SER A 246 -15.20 -17.64 -4.63
C SER A 246 -15.34 -18.10 -6.09
N ARG A 247 -16.00 -17.31 -6.94
CA ARG A 247 -16.14 -17.66 -8.36
C ARG A 247 -14.75 -17.78 -8.99
N LEU A 248 -14.57 -18.64 -9.98
CA LEU A 248 -13.30 -18.74 -10.69
C LEU A 248 -13.04 -17.42 -11.43
N GLY A 249 -11.82 -16.92 -11.35
CA GLY A 249 -11.39 -15.69 -12.06
C GLY A 249 -11.88 -14.36 -11.47
N VAL A 250 -12.49 -14.33 -10.28
CA VAL A 250 -12.77 -13.04 -9.59
C VAL A 250 -11.62 -12.57 -8.70
N THR A 251 -10.74 -13.47 -8.25
CA THR A 251 -9.56 -13.13 -7.45
C THR A 251 -8.39 -14.07 -7.74
N HIS A 252 -7.17 -13.64 -7.45
CA HIS A 252 -5.96 -14.44 -7.65
C HIS A 252 -5.91 -15.69 -6.74
N TYR A 253 -6.70 -15.73 -5.67
CA TYR A 253 -6.91 -16.91 -4.81
C TYR A 253 -7.69 -18.04 -5.50
N ARG A 254 -8.29 -17.79 -6.67
CA ARG A 254 -9.20 -18.70 -7.39
C ARG A 254 -8.93 -18.67 -8.90
N MET A 255 -7.66 -18.85 -9.29
CA MET A 255 -7.24 -19.13 -10.67
C MET A 255 -7.44 -20.60 -11.04
#